data_AF-A0A822H8N0-F1
#
_entry.id   AF-A0A822H8N0-F1
#
_cell.length_a   1.000
_cell.length_b   1.000
_cell.length_c   1.000
_cell.angle_alpha   90.00
_cell.angle_beta   90.00
_cell.angle_gamma   90.00
#
_symmetry.space_group_name_H-M   'P 1'
#
loop_
_entity.id
_entity.type
_entity.pdbx_description
1 polymer ?
#
loop_
_entity_poly.entity_id
_entity_poly.type
_entity_poly.pdbx_seq_one_letter_code
_entity_poly.pdbx_strand_id
1 'polypeptide(L)'
;MNENKRKLTCENFFEEKSKKFCNSSISCFEDLSNDIFFKTFDYFDGHELFESFSNLNFRFEEILHSSSILLKSQFYLFNNDEMMNMFKDYMLTNRHQIISISIKFLINKSSFFSSFLFDSSYDHLQSICFKDIQSDTIIPVLNN
;
A
#
# COMPACT_ATOMS: atom_id res chain seq x y z
N MET A 1 -41.52 19.34 -15.83
CA MET A 1 -40.61 18.27 -15.36
C MET A 1 -39.31 18.40 -16.16
N ASN A 2 -38.30 19.08 -15.61
CA ASN A 2 -36.98 19.17 -16.22
C ASN A 2 -35.99 18.46 -15.30
N GLU A 3 -35.63 17.24 -15.66
CA GLU A 3 -34.51 16.51 -15.06
C GLU A 3 -33.20 17.00 -15.69
N ASN A 4 -32.53 17.95 -15.04
CA ASN A 4 -31.12 18.22 -15.32
C ASN A 4 -30.27 17.67 -14.18
N LYS A 5 -30.05 16.34 -14.21
CA LYS A 5 -28.98 15.70 -13.43
C LYS A 5 -27.65 16.12 -14.04
N ARG A 6 -26.99 17.13 -13.46
CA ARG A 6 -25.58 17.44 -13.76
C ARG A 6 -24.73 16.23 -13.36
N LYS A 7 -24.32 15.44 -14.35
CA LYS A 7 -23.17 14.53 -14.21
C LYS A 7 -21.95 15.41 -13.98
N LEU A 8 -21.41 15.40 -12.76
CA LEU A 8 -20.03 15.84 -12.55
C LEU A 8 -19.13 14.81 -13.25
N THR A 9 -18.61 15.18 -14.41
CA THR A 9 -17.45 14.51 -14.99
C THR A 9 -16.23 14.89 -14.17
N CYS A 10 -15.21 14.02 -14.11
CA CYS A 10 -13.97 14.27 -13.38
C CYS A 10 -13.35 15.63 -13.76
N GLU A 11 -13.47 16.02 -15.03
CA GLU A 11 -13.03 17.30 -15.58
C GLU A 11 -13.61 18.50 -14.83
N ASN A 12 -14.91 18.49 -14.54
CA ASN A 12 -15.59 19.61 -13.86
C ASN A 12 -15.17 19.74 -12.38
N PHE A 13 -14.82 18.62 -11.73
CA PHE A 13 -14.33 18.65 -10.35
C PHE A 13 -12.92 19.23 -10.25
N PHE A 14 -12.06 18.94 -11.24
CA PHE A 14 -10.72 19.52 -11.31
C PHE A 14 -10.77 21.01 -11.68
N GLU A 15 -11.70 21.46 -12.53
CA GLU A 15 -11.85 22.88 -12.89
C GLU A 15 -12.33 23.78 -11.73
N GLU A 16 -13.26 23.31 -10.89
CA GLU A 16 -13.73 24.13 -9.76
C GLU A 16 -12.71 24.20 -8.63
N LYS A 17 -11.94 23.13 -8.39
CA LYS A 17 -10.84 23.16 -7.39
C LYS A 17 -9.61 23.91 -7.91
N SER A 18 -9.28 23.83 -9.19
CA SER A 18 -8.12 24.54 -9.76
C SER A 18 -8.27 26.05 -9.69
N LYS A 19 -9.48 26.60 -9.90
CA LYS A 19 -9.74 28.05 -9.75
C LYS A 19 -9.51 28.59 -8.33
N LYS A 20 -9.58 27.74 -7.29
CA LYS A 20 -9.28 28.12 -5.90
C LYS A 20 -7.80 28.02 -5.54
N PHE A 21 -7.00 27.31 -6.35
CA PHE A 21 -5.56 27.12 -6.16
C PHE A 21 -4.70 28.21 -6.82
N CYS A 22 -5.28 29.10 -7.63
CA CYS A 22 -4.54 30.06 -8.44
C CYS A 22 -3.88 31.24 -7.69
N ASN A 23 -3.91 31.30 -6.34
CA ASN A 23 -3.26 32.37 -5.58
C ASN A 23 -2.03 31.94 -4.75
N SER A 24 -1.61 30.68 -4.82
CA SER A 24 -0.33 30.22 -4.28
C SER A 24 0.39 29.42 -5.37
N SER A 25 1.47 29.98 -5.90
CA SER A 25 2.35 29.27 -6.82
C SER A 25 2.96 28.07 -6.11
N ILE A 26 2.40 26.88 -6.32
CA ILE A 26 3.08 25.61 -6.00
C ILE A 26 4.36 25.62 -6.83
N SER A 27 5.49 25.86 -6.17
CA SER A 27 6.79 25.95 -6.83
C SER A 27 7.53 24.62 -6.82
N CYS A 28 7.21 23.76 -5.85
CA CYS A 28 7.86 22.49 -5.60
C CYS A 28 6.83 21.38 -5.40
N PHE A 29 7.22 20.13 -5.65
CA PHE A 29 6.35 18.96 -5.45
C PHE A 29 5.89 18.83 -4.00
N GLU A 30 6.76 19.20 -3.08
CA GLU A 30 6.52 19.24 -1.65
C GLU A 30 5.37 20.20 -1.31
N ASP A 31 5.13 21.28 -2.04
CA ASP A 31 4.07 22.25 -1.69
C ASP A 31 2.64 21.67 -1.86
N LEU A 32 2.48 20.47 -2.42
CA LEU A 32 1.20 19.77 -2.53
C LEU A 32 0.62 19.42 -1.16
N SER A 33 -0.71 19.39 -1.03
CA SER A 33 -1.37 18.96 0.21
C SER A 33 -1.24 17.45 0.46
N ASN A 34 -1.25 17.01 1.72
CA ASN A 34 -1.22 15.59 2.09
C ASN A 34 -2.33 14.76 1.42
N ASP A 35 -3.52 15.34 1.22
CA ASP A 35 -4.63 14.69 0.49
C ASP A 35 -4.25 14.25 -0.94
N ILE A 36 -3.37 15.01 -1.60
CA ILE A 36 -2.89 14.66 -2.95
C ILE A 36 -1.90 13.51 -2.85
N PHE A 37 -1.01 13.53 -1.86
CA PHE A 37 -0.08 12.42 -1.62
C PHE A 37 -0.80 11.13 -1.27
N PHE A 38 -1.76 11.15 -0.35
CA PHE A 38 -2.55 9.97 -0.01
C PHE A 38 -3.22 9.36 -1.24
N LYS A 39 -3.88 10.20 -2.06
CA LYS A 39 -4.49 9.74 -3.31
C LYS A 39 -3.49 9.22 -4.33
N THR A 40 -2.29 9.80 -4.36
CA THR A 40 -1.23 9.36 -5.28
C THR A 40 -0.67 8.03 -4.83
N PHE A 41 -0.44 7.86 -3.52
CA PHE A 41 0.10 6.66 -2.90
C PHE A 41 -0.84 5.46 -2.99
N ASP A 42 -2.16 5.68 -3.08
CA ASP A 42 -3.15 4.62 -3.36
C ASP A 42 -2.91 3.86 -4.69
N TYR A 43 -2.13 4.45 -5.63
CA TYR A 43 -1.76 3.81 -6.90
C TYR A 43 -0.45 3.04 -6.84
N PHE A 44 0.34 3.19 -5.78
CA PHE A 44 1.63 2.50 -5.63
C PHE A 44 1.47 1.18 -4.91
N ASP A 45 2.42 0.28 -5.18
CA ASP A 45 2.64 -0.85 -4.30
C ASP A 45 3.19 -0.35 -2.95
N GLY A 46 2.65 -0.87 -1.85
CA GLY A 46 3.03 -0.46 -0.52
C GLY A 46 4.51 -0.69 -0.22
N HIS A 47 5.17 -1.70 -0.78
CA HIS A 47 6.61 -1.89 -0.59
C HIS A 47 7.41 -0.83 -1.35
N GLU A 48 7.10 -0.66 -2.65
CA GLU A 48 7.76 0.32 -3.52
C GLU A 48 7.61 1.75 -2.99
N LEU A 49 6.44 2.05 -2.40
CA LEU A 49 6.16 3.33 -1.78
C LEU A 49 7.15 3.64 -0.65
N PHE A 50 7.34 2.70 0.29
CA PHE A 50 8.29 2.91 1.37
C PHE A 50 9.72 2.95 0.87
N GLU A 51 10.10 2.06 -0.04
CA GLU A 51 11.45 2.06 -0.62
C GLU A 51 11.79 3.40 -1.30
N SER A 52 10.82 3.98 -2.02
CA SER A 52 11.02 5.20 -2.79
C SER A 52 10.90 6.48 -1.96
N PHE A 53 10.00 6.54 -0.97
CA PHE A 53 9.61 7.78 -0.31
C PHE A 53 10.02 7.88 1.17
N SER A 54 10.37 6.78 1.84
CA SER A 54 10.69 6.81 3.30
C SER A 54 11.90 7.67 3.64
N ASN A 55 12.88 7.75 2.74
CA ASN A 55 14.15 8.45 2.98
C ASN A 55 14.28 9.75 2.18
N LEU A 56 13.20 10.25 1.57
CA LEU A 56 13.28 11.49 0.76
C LEU A 56 13.47 12.73 1.65
N ASN A 57 12.59 12.88 2.63
CA ASN A 57 12.68 13.90 3.67
C ASN A 57 11.72 13.57 4.81
N PHE A 58 11.91 14.26 5.93
CA PHE A 58 11.10 14.10 7.14
C PHE A 58 9.59 14.16 6.89
N ARG A 59 9.14 15.01 5.95
CA ARG A 59 7.71 15.14 5.67
C ARG A 59 7.14 13.87 5.02
N PHE A 60 7.83 13.29 4.04
CA PHE A 60 7.37 12.04 3.42
C PHE A 60 7.41 10.89 4.41
N GLU A 61 8.41 10.84 5.28
CA GLU A 61 8.48 9.89 6.39
C GLU A 61 7.24 10.01 7.31
N GLU A 62 6.89 11.22 7.76
CA GLU A 62 5.68 11.46 8.56
C GLU A 62 4.39 11.06 7.84
N ILE A 63 4.29 11.35 6.54
CA ILE A 63 3.13 10.99 5.73
C ILE A 63 3.00 9.47 5.68
N LEU A 64 4.09 8.74 5.39
CA LEU A 64 4.10 7.28 5.26
C LEU A 64 3.80 6.56 6.58
N HIS A 65 4.24 7.09 7.70
CA HIS A 65 3.94 6.55 9.02
C HIS A 65 2.60 7.04 9.60
N SER A 66 1.82 7.82 8.84
CA SER A 66 0.47 8.21 9.23
C SER A 66 -0.49 7.02 9.15
N SER A 67 -1.33 6.86 10.17
CA SER A 67 -2.41 5.86 10.17
C SER A 67 -3.47 6.07 9.07
N SER A 68 -3.42 7.19 8.35
CA SER A 68 -4.35 7.48 7.25
C SER A 68 -3.99 6.75 5.95
N ILE A 69 -2.77 6.22 5.82
CA ILE A 69 -2.36 5.44 4.64
C ILE A 69 -2.66 3.97 4.88
N LEU A 70 -3.35 3.36 3.92
CA LEU A 70 -3.62 1.92 3.90
C LEU A 70 -2.84 1.29 2.75
N LEU A 71 -2.08 0.25 3.06
CA LEU A 71 -1.08 -0.32 2.16
C LEU A 71 -1.57 -1.58 1.47
N LYS A 72 -1.43 -1.59 0.15
CA LYS A 72 -1.64 -2.76 -0.70
C LYS A 72 -0.30 -3.18 -1.25
N SER A 73 0.14 -4.39 -0.93
CA SER A 73 1.52 -4.79 -1.24
C SER A 73 1.55 -6.11 -1.99
N GLN A 74 2.40 -6.17 -3.00
CA GLN A 74 2.60 -7.29 -3.88
C GLN A 74 4.06 -7.71 -3.83
N PHE A 75 4.28 -8.95 -3.41
CA PHE A 75 5.62 -9.50 -3.26
C PHE A 75 5.87 -10.63 -4.25
N TYR A 76 7.06 -10.61 -4.82
CA TYR A 76 7.62 -11.70 -5.60
C TYR A 76 8.74 -12.33 -4.79
N LEU A 77 8.42 -13.43 -4.11
CA LEU A 77 9.37 -14.07 -3.21
C LEU A 77 10.19 -15.11 -3.96
N PHE A 78 11.49 -14.86 -4.01
CA PHE A 78 12.51 -15.78 -4.54
C PHE A 78 13.14 -16.59 -3.40
N ASN A 79 13.88 -17.64 -3.74
CA ASN A 79 14.67 -18.40 -2.79
C ASN A 79 15.94 -17.63 -2.36
N ASN A 80 15.76 -16.46 -1.78
CA ASN A 80 16.80 -15.64 -1.19
C ASN A 80 16.40 -15.27 0.24
N ASP A 81 17.25 -15.60 1.21
CA ASP A 81 16.99 -15.33 2.63
C ASP A 81 17.00 -13.82 2.94
N GLU A 82 17.77 -13.01 2.21
CA GLU A 82 17.78 -11.56 2.37
C GLU A 82 16.42 -10.95 1.98
N MET A 83 15.89 -11.33 0.82
CA MET A 83 14.56 -10.89 0.39
C MET A 83 13.46 -11.33 1.37
N MET A 84 13.62 -12.53 1.92
CA MET A 84 12.72 -13.06 2.93
C MET A 84 12.75 -12.25 4.23
N ASN A 85 13.93 -11.79 4.65
CA ASN A 85 14.08 -10.92 5.82
C ASN A 85 13.50 -9.53 5.54
N MET A 86 13.80 -8.93 4.37
CA MET A 86 13.22 -7.65 3.97
C MET A 86 11.68 -7.69 3.95
N PHE A 87 11.11 -8.76 3.41
CA PHE A 87 9.67 -8.99 3.44
C PHE A 87 9.15 -9.02 4.89
N LYS A 88 9.78 -9.80 5.78
CA LYS A 88 9.37 -9.89 7.18
C LYS A 88 9.44 -8.54 7.89
N ASP A 89 10.52 -7.80 7.70
CA ASP A 89 10.74 -6.49 8.32
C ASP A 89 9.69 -5.48 7.83
N TYR A 90 9.41 -5.46 6.53
CA TYR A 90 8.35 -4.63 5.96
C TYR A 90 6.99 -4.95 6.60
N MET A 91 6.65 -6.24 6.66
CA MET A 91 5.34 -6.66 7.15
C MET A 91 5.18 -6.35 8.64
N LEU A 92 6.22 -6.58 9.45
CA LEU A 92 6.19 -6.28 10.87
C LEU A 92 6.08 -4.77 11.14
N THR A 93 6.82 -3.95 10.39
CA THR A 93 6.83 -2.50 10.54
C THR A 93 5.47 -1.90 10.19
N ASN A 94 4.86 -2.39 9.11
CA ASN A 94 3.68 -1.76 8.52
C ASN A 94 2.37 -2.51 8.80
N ARG A 95 2.37 -3.56 9.64
CA ARG A 95 1.21 -4.44 9.91
C ARG A 95 -0.12 -3.73 10.17
N HIS A 96 -0.09 -2.60 10.89
CA HIS A 96 -1.26 -1.82 11.26
C HIS A 96 -1.87 -1.05 10.07
N GLN A 97 -1.09 -0.78 9.01
CA GLN A 97 -1.54 -0.07 7.81
C GLN A 97 -1.89 -1.03 6.67
N ILE A 98 -1.43 -2.28 6.71
CA ILE A 98 -1.61 -3.22 5.60
C ILE A 98 -3.07 -3.66 5.49
N ILE A 99 -3.69 -3.40 4.33
CA ILE A 99 -5.06 -3.81 4.02
C ILE A 99 -5.12 -5.05 3.12
N SER A 100 -4.15 -5.22 2.22
CA SER A 100 -4.12 -6.37 1.32
C SER A 100 -2.71 -6.77 0.92
N ILE A 101 -2.47 -8.06 0.84
CA ILE A 101 -1.17 -8.62 0.42
C ILE A 101 -1.37 -9.63 -0.71
N SER A 102 -0.58 -9.52 -1.76
CA SER A 102 -0.47 -10.53 -2.81
C SER A 102 0.95 -11.09 -2.85
N ILE A 103 1.14 -12.35 -2.44
CA ILE A 103 2.45 -13.00 -2.47
C ILE A 103 2.48 -14.00 -3.63
N LYS A 104 3.45 -13.84 -4.52
CA LYS A 104 3.78 -14.81 -5.57
C LYS A 104 5.05 -15.56 -5.17
N PHE A 105 4.93 -16.87 -4.97
CA PHE A 105 6.08 -17.72 -4.69
C PHE A 105 6.68 -18.19 -6.00
N LEU A 106 7.97 -17.89 -6.22
CA LEU A 106 8.67 -18.33 -7.43
C LEU A 106 9.43 -19.65 -7.20
N ILE A 107 9.61 -20.06 -5.95
CA ILE A 107 10.23 -21.34 -5.54
C ILE A 107 9.52 -21.81 -4.26
N ASN A 108 9.41 -23.14 -4.08
CA ASN A 108 8.71 -23.73 -2.94
C ASN A 108 9.49 -23.55 -1.63
N LYS A 109 8.95 -22.78 -0.69
CA LYS A 109 9.42 -22.72 0.71
C LYS A 109 8.27 -23.07 1.65
N SER A 110 8.15 -24.35 1.99
CA SER A 110 7.28 -24.81 3.08
C SER A 110 7.63 -24.13 4.43
N SER A 111 8.87 -23.65 4.60
CA SER A 111 9.35 -22.94 5.78
C SER A 111 8.91 -21.48 5.90
N PHE A 112 8.29 -20.89 4.86
CA PHE A 112 7.80 -19.52 4.91
C PHE A 112 6.75 -19.37 6.02
N PHE A 113 5.70 -20.18 5.95
CA PHE A 113 4.53 -20.10 6.82
C PHE A 113 4.78 -20.60 8.24
N SER A 114 5.80 -21.42 8.45
CA SER A 114 6.20 -21.79 9.82
C SER A 114 6.78 -20.61 10.60
N SER A 115 7.22 -19.56 9.92
CA SER A 115 7.92 -18.42 10.54
C SER A 115 7.16 -17.09 10.44
N PHE A 116 6.03 -17.06 9.73
CA PHE A 116 5.29 -15.85 9.46
C PHE A 116 3.80 -16.11 9.57
N LEU A 117 3.18 -15.49 10.56
CA LEU A 117 1.76 -15.63 10.88
C LEU A 117 1.09 -14.27 10.78
N PHE A 118 -0.11 -14.27 10.20
CA PHE A 118 -1.03 -13.16 10.27
C PHE A 118 -1.82 -13.32 11.56
N ASP A 119 -1.63 -12.41 12.50
CA ASP A 119 -2.30 -12.43 13.80
C ASP A 119 -3.18 -11.17 13.97
N SER A 120 -3.72 -10.98 15.17
CA SER A 120 -4.59 -9.85 15.49
C SER A 120 -3.89 -8.49 15.46
N SER A 121 -2.57 -8.41 15.22
CA SER A 121 -1.84 -7.14 15.13
C SER A 121 -1.97 -6.46 13.76
N TYR A 122 -2.63 -7.11 12.80
CA TYR A 122 -2.95 -6.57 11.49
C TYR A 122 -4.35 -5.92 11.50
N ASP A 123 -4.45 -4.71 12.05
CA ASP A 123 -5.71 -4.03 12.35
C ASP A 123 -6.65 -3.81 11.15
N HIS A 124 -6.09 -3.75 9.94
CA HIS A 124 -6.81 -3.40 8.71
C HIS A 124 -6.75 -4.48 7.63
N LEU A 125 -6.12 -5.62 7.91
CA LEU A 125 -5.93 -6.66 6.89
C LEU A 125 -7.26 -7.29 6.51
N GLN A 126 -7.61 -7.17 5.23
CA GLN A 126 -8.87 -7.66 4.66
C GLN A 126 -8.67 -8.80 3.67
N SER A 127 -7.48 -8.90 3.05
CA SER A 127 -7.24 -9.94 2.04
C SER A 127 -5.79 -10.35 1.94
N ILE A 128 -5.59 -11.66 1.74
CA ILE A 128 -4.30 -12.25 1.44
C ILE A 128 -4.48 -13.14 0.22
N CYS A 129 -3.67 -12.91 -0.82
CA CYS A 129 -3.68 -13.69 -2.04
C CYS A 129 -2.33 -14.39 -2.20
N PHE A 130 -2.36 -15.71 -2.31
CA PHE A 130 -1.18 -16.51 -2.64
C PHE A 130 -1.26 -16.96 -4.09
N LYS A 131 -0.20 -16.68 -4.85
CA LYS A 131 -0.03 -17.09 -6.25
C LYS A 131 1.10 -18.10 -6.33
N ASP A 132 0.91 -19.11 -7.18
CA ASP A 132 1.89 -20.16 -7.48
C ASP A 132 2.39 -20.92 -6.23
N ILE A 133 1.48 -21.15 -5.28
CA ILE A 133 1.73 -21.92 -4.06
C ILE A 133 1.27 -23.37 -4.22
N GLN A 134 2.03 -24.32 -3.68
CA GLN A 134 1.58 -25.71 -3.59
C GLN A 134 0.56 -25.89 -2.45
N SER A 135 -0.45 -26.73 -2.67
CA SER A 135 -1.60 -26.86 -1.77
C SER A 135 -1.26 -27.31 -0.34
N ASP A 136 -0.23 -28.14 -0.21
CA ASP A 136 0.33 -28.62 1.06
C ASP A 136 0.93 -27.50 1.91
N THR A 137 1.34 -26.40 1.29
CA THR A 137 1.97 -25.24 1.93
C THR A 137 0.94 -24.21 2.45
N ILE A 138 -0.33 -24.24 1.98
CA ILE A 138 -1.39 -23.30 2.39
C ILE A 138 -2.02 -23.65 3.75
N ILE A 139 -2.09 -24.95 4.09
CA ILE A 139 -2.83 -25.43 5.27
C ILE A 139 -2.38 -24.77 6.59
N PRO A 140 -1.08 -24.57 6.87
CA PRO A 140 -0.63 -23.88 8.08
C PRO A 140 -1.10 -22.42 8.19
N VAL A 141 -1.44 -21.79 7.07
CA VAL A 141 -1.85 -20.38 7.00
C VAL A 141 -3.31 -20.19 7.36
N LEU A 142 -4.15 -21.14 6.93
CA LEU A 142 -5.61 -21.08 7.10
C LEU A 142 -6.07 -21.60 8.48
N ASN A 143 -5.20 -22.30 9.19
CA ASN A 143 -5.50 -22.92 10.48
C ASN A 143 -5.07 -22.08 11.69
N ASN A 144 -4.61 -20.85 11.48
CA ASN A 144 -4.43 -19.83 12.53
C ASN A 144 -5.54 -18.78 12.41
#